data_AF-A0A3D5CCB1-F1
#
_entry.id   AF-A0A3D5CCB1-F1
#
_cell.length_a   1.000
_cell.length_b   1.000
_cell.length_c   1.000
_cell.angle_alpha   90.00
_cell.angle_beta   90.00
_cell.angle_gamma   90.00
#
_symmetry.space_group_name_H-M   'P 1'
#
loop_
_entity.id
_entity.type
_entity.pdbx_description
1 polymer ?
#
loop_
_entity_poly.entity_id
_entity_poly.type
_entity_poly.pdbx_seq_one_letter_code
_entity_poly.pdbx_strand_id
1 'polypeptide(L)'
;MAEPVTSQRILEHVQRLGEEHPPIELDSVDRGIRDPRAVAERYGHVIDYLARVELEVDRNVLELLVLLPDVSEVDRMFYADVWQPQEIQHGLILDRLQQDLGRAAAEPVLDVSYKMRIMGALAHFRAIQDIARLLYYLTGASTERQAVLAYNTIHSGMTELGETAIAETIIAPIRRQEPGHFAFYRMSATELVRSGALRPWQLYLARVLREKTYNLVGTNGQDRYRAQMGGVVTALGF
;
A
#
# COMPACT_ATOMS: atom_id res chain seq x y z
N MET A 1 -23.12 17.60 -9.30
CA MET A 1 -22.50 16.45 -9.98
C MET A 1 -21.03 16.46 -9.60
N ALA A 2 -20.45 15.33 -9.16
CA ALA A 2 -19.02 15.28 -8.90
C ALA A 2 -18.27 15.51 -10.22
N GLU A 3 -17.26 16.38 -10.22
CA GLU A 3 -16.46 16.66 -11.42
C GLU A 3 -15.84 15.38 -11.99
N PRO A 4 -15.72 15.26 -13.32
CA PRO A 4 -15.13 14.09 -13.96
C PRO A 4 -13.67 13.91 -13.53
N VAL A 5 -13.25 12.65 -13.34
CA VAL A 5 -11.84 12.30 -13.12
C VAL A 5 -11.14 12.34 -14.47
N THR A 6 -10.04 13.09 -14.57
CA THR A 6 -9.24 13.27 -15.78
C THR A 6 -7.76 13.09 -15.45
N SER A 7 -6.92 12.83 -16.46
CA SER A 7 -5.46 12.70 -16.27
C SER A 7 -4.84 13.94 -15.61
N GLN A 8 -5.32 15.14 -15.97
CA GLN A 8 -4.87 16.39 -15.36
C GLN A 8 -5.18 16.45 -13.85
N ARG A 9 -6.37 16.01 -13.42
CA ARG A 9 -6.73 16.00 -12.00
C ARG A 9 -5.95 14.95 -11.21
N ILE A 10 -5.61 13.83 -11.84
CA ILE A 10 -4.75 12.81 -11.22
C ILE A 10 -3.35 13.41 -11.03
N LEU A 11 -2.80 14.09 -12.05
CA LEU A 11 -1.51 14.76 -11.94
C LEU A 11 -1.49 15.79 -10.79
N GLU A 12 -2.48 16.68 -10.75
CA GLU A 12 -2.62 17.70 -9.68
C GLU A 12 -2.73 17.07 -8.29
N HIS A 13 -3.40 15.93 -8.18
CA HIS A 13 -3.48 15.17 -6.93
C HIS A 13 -2.12 14.60 -6.52
N VAL A 14 -1.39 13.99 -7.45
CA VAL A 14 -0.06 13.41 -7.16
C VAL A 14 0.93 14.51 -6.76
N GLN A 15 0.93 15.65 -7.46
CA GLN A 15 1.78 16.80 -7.12
C GLN A 15 1.49 17.29 -5.71
N ARG A 16 0.21 17.55 -5.42
CA ARG A 16 -0.22 18.01 -4.09
C ARG A 16 0.11 17.01 -2.99
N LEU A 17 -0.08 15.72 -3.25
CA LEU A 17 0.26 14.65 -2.30
C LEU A 17 1.75 14.66 -1.95
N GLY A 18 2.63 14.80 -2.95
CA GLY A 18 4.07 14.88 -2.73
C GLY A 18 4.50 16.15 -2.00
N GLU A 19 3.87 17.29 -2.31
CA GLU A 19 4.18 18.59 -1.69
C GLU A 19 3.67 18.70 -0.24
N GLU A 20 2.42 18.32 0.01
CA GLU A 20 1.78 18.47 1.33
C GLU A 20 2.19 17.38 2.32
N HIS A 21 2.59 16.21 1.82
CA HIS A 21 2.90 15.05 2.65
C HIS A 21 4.20 14.37 2.23
N PRO A 22 5.37 15.03 2.35
CA PRO A 22 6.65 14.42 1.98
C PRO A 22 6.96 13.15 2.81
N PRO A 23 7.91 12.31 2.38
CA PRO A 23 8.38 11.16 3.17
C PRO A 23 8.68 11.55 4.63
N ILE A 24 8.30 10.69 5.56
CA ILE A 24 8.49 10.95 6.98
C ILE A 24 9.94 10.62 7.33
N GLU A 25 10.73 11.61 7.72
CA GLU A 25 12.11 11.36 8.11
C GLU A 25 12.17 10.55 9.41
N LEU A 26 13.00 9.51 9.46
CA LEU A 26 13.15 8.66 10.64
C LEU A 26 13.56 9.45 11.90
N ASP A 27 14.34 10.52 11.75
CA ASP A 27 14.76 11.37 12.88
C ASP A 27 13.64 12.31 13.37
N SER A 28 12.55 12.44 12.63
CA SER A 28 11.40 13.29 13.00
C SER A 28 10.40 12.59 13.93
N VAL A 29 10.53 11.27 14.11
CA VAL A 29 9.57 10.48 14.90
C VAL A 29 10.08 10.24 16.33
N ASP A 30 9.17 10.33 17.31
CA ASP A 30 9.43 9.98 18.69
C ASP A 30 9.05 8.52 18.92
N ARG A 31 10.07 7.68 19.12
CA ARG A 31 9.93 6.24 19.37
C ARG A 31 9.94 5.92 20.88
N GLY A 32 9.66 6.90 21.74
CA GLY A 32 9.47 6.69 23.17
C GLY A 32 8.25 5.79 23.42
N ILE A 33 8.46 4.66 24.10
CA ILE A 33 7.39 3.71 24.45
C ILE A 33 7.21 3.73 25.96
N ARG A 34 6.00 4.04 26.42
CA ARG A 34 5.66 4.14 27.84
C ARG A 34 5.50 2.77 28.50
N ASP A 35 4.74 1.88 27.86
CA ASP A 35 4.50 0.51 28.28
C ASP A 35 4.78 -0.46 27.12
N PRO A 36 6.06 -0.80 26.89
CA PRO A 36 6.45 -1.67 25.78
C PRO A 36 5.82 -3.06 25.87
N ARG A 37 5.45 -3.51 27.07
CA ARG A 37 4.80 -4.80 27.26
C ARG A 37 3.36 -4.74 26.76
N ALA A 38 2.59 -3.73 27.15
CA ALA A 38 1.22 -3.57 26.69
C ALA A 38 1.13 -3.42 25.17
N VAL A 39 2.05 -2.64 24.58
CA VAL A 39 2.14 -2.46 23.12
C VAL A 39 2.50 -3.79 22.44
N ALA A 40 3.50 -4.51 22.93
CA ALA A 40 3.92 -5.79 22.36
C ALA A 40 2.82 -6.87 22.45
N GLU A 41 2.09 -6.93 23.57
CA GLU A 41 1.00 -7.88 23.79
C GLU A 41 -0.21 -7.60 22.87
N ARG A 42 -0.58 -6.33 22.68
CA ARG A 42 -1.78 -5.97 21.88
C ARG A 42 -1.49 -5.82 20.39
N TYR A 43 -0.36 -5.21 20.03
CA TYR A 43 -0.05 -4.77 18.66
C TYR A 43 1.27 -5.30 18.12
N GLY A 44 2.07 -6.03 18.89
CA GLY A 44 3.38 -6.51 18.44
C GLY A 44 3.33 -7.27 17.11
N HIS A 45 2.43 -8.25 16.98
CA HIS A 45 2.27 -9.00 15.72
C HIS A 45 1.67 -8.18 14.59
N VAL A 46 0.92 -7.12 14.91
CA VAL A 46 0.38 -6.19 13.91
C VAL A 46 1.52 -5.35 13.34
N ILE A 47 2.37 -4.81 14.21
CA ILE A 47 3.53 -4.02 13.80
C ILE A 47 4.51 -4.88 12.99
N ASP A 48 4.77 -6.13 13.40
CA ASP A 48 5.59 -7.06 12.61
C ASP A 48 5.05 -7.25 11.18
N TYR A 49 3.73 -7.45 11.09
CA TYR A 49 3.08 -7.70 9.81
C TYR A 49 3.15 -6.46 8.91
N LEU A 50 2.85 -5.28 9.46
CA LEU A 50 2.90 -4.02 8.71
C LEU A 50 4.33 -3.67 8.31
N ALA A 51 5.30 -3.72 9.22
CA ALA A 51 6.71 -3.44 8.92
C ALA A 51 7.22 -4.28 7.75
N ARG A 52 6.92 -5.59 7.73
CA ARG A 52 7.25 -6.44 6.59
C ARG A 52 6.55 -5.99 5.31
N VAL A 53 5.24 -5.73 5.37
CA VAL A 53 4.44 -5.39 4.19
C VAL A 53 4.89 -4.07 3.57
N GLU A 54 5.12 -3.03 4.38
CA GLU A 54 5.59 -1.74 3.86
C GLU A 54 6.99 -1.86 3.27
N LEU A 55 7.87 -2.67 3.86
CA LEU A 55 9.20 -2.96 3.29
C LEU A 55 9.15 -3.83 2.01
N GLU A 56 8.02 -4.45 1.69
CA GLU A 56 7.82 -5.11 0.39
C GLU A 56 7.50 -4.13 -0.75
N VAL A 57 7.41 -2.81 -0.48
CA VAL A 57 7.22 -1.78 -1.50
C VAL A 57 8.26 -1.87 -2.62
N ASP A 58 9.52 -2.18 -2.31
CA ASP A 58 10.56 -2.34 -3.34
C ASP A 58 10.25 -3.49 -4.30
N ARG A 59 9.69 -4.61 -3.80
CA ARG A 59 9.16 -5.66 -4.67
C ARG A 59 8.04 -5.12 -5.54
N ASN A 60 7.11 -4.37 -4.95
CA ASN A 60 5.97 -3.82 -5.69
C ASN A 60 6.41 -2.87 -6.82
N VAL A 61 7.50 -2.11 -6.60
CA VAL A 61 8.15 -1.31 -7.65
C VAL A 61 8.77 -2.19 -8.74
N LEU A 62 9.45 -3.28 -8.39
CA LEU A 62 9.95 -4.24 -9.39
C LEU A 62 8.80 -4.90 -10.18
N GLU A 63 7.69 -5.23 -9.52
CA GLU A 63 6.49 -5.74 -10.18
C GLU A 63 5.90 -4.70 -11.14
N LEU A 64 5.85 -3.43 -10.75
CA LEU A 64 5.43 -2.33 -11.62
C LEU A 64 6.29 -2.23 -12.87
N LEU A 65 7.62 -2.25 -12.72
CA LEU A 65 8.55 -2.19 -13.86
C LEU A 65 8.36 -3.36 -14.85
N VAL A 66 7.95 -4.53 -14.34
CA VAL A 66 7.70 -5.72 -15.15
C VAL A 66 6.31 -5.67 -15.79
N LEU A 67 5.29 -5.26 -15.05
CA LEU A 67 3.89 -5.28 -15.47
C LEU A 67 3.51 -4.07 -16.31
N LEU A 68 4.24 -2.95 -16.19
CA LEU A 68 3.94 -1.69 -16.83
C LEU A 68 5.04 -1.22 -17.80
N PRO A 69 5.30 -1.93 -18.91
CA PRO A 69 6.32 -1.54 -19.89
C PRO A 69 6.07 -0.14 -20.49
N ASP A 70 4.80 0.24 -20.66
CA ASP A 70 4.37 1.56 -21.14
C ASP A 70 3.65 2.32 -20.02
N VAL A 71 4.40 2.74 -19.00
CA VAL A 71 3.87 3.52 -17.86
C VAL A 71 3.60 4.97 -18.26
N SER A 72 2.48 5.55 -17.80
CA SER A 72 2.22 6.98 -18.04
C SER A 72 3.15 7.85 -17.19
N GLU A 73 3.39 9.10 -17.61
CA GLU A 73 4.21 10.03 -16.83
C GLU A 73 3.65 10.27 -15.42
N VAL A 74 2.32 10.33 -15.29
CA VAL A 74 1.63 10.49 -14.00
C VAL A 74 1.83 9.27 -13.10
N ASP A 75 1.72 8.06 -13.67
CA ASP A 75 2.00 6.82 -12.94
C ASP A 75 3.47 6.77 -12.50
N ARG A 76 4.42 7.10 -13.39
CA ARG A 76 5.85 7.15 -13.04
C ARG A 76 6.11 8.11 -11.89
N MET A 77 5.57 9.33 -11.98
CA MET A 77 5.73 10.35 -10.95
C MET A 77 5.14 9.87 -9.62
N PHE A 78 3.94 9.28 -9.63
CA PHE A 78 3.35 8.73 -8.42
C PHE A 78 4.24 7.65 -7.80
N TYR A 79 4.61 6.61 -8.56
CA TYR A 79 5.34 5.48 -7.98
C TYR A 79 6.76 5.83 -7.57
N ALA A 80 7.51 6.55 -8.41
CA ALA A 80 8.93 6.78 -8.20
C ALA A 80 9.22 8.01 -7.32
N ASP A 81 8.41 9.07 -7.43
CA ASP A 81 8.74 10.34 -6.80
C ASP A 81 7.91 10.63 -5.55
N VAL A 82 6.77 9.94 -5.35
CA VAL A 82 5.84 10.19 -4.23
C VAL A 82 5.66 8.94 -3.37
N TRP A 83 5.05 7.90 -3.93
CA TRP A 83 4.61 6.71 -3.21
C TRP A 83 5.79 5.90 -2.66
N GLN A 84 6.72 5.42 -3.49
CA GLN A 84 7.81 4.58 -2.99
C GLN A 84 8.65 5.28 -1.91
N PRO A 85 9.09 6.55 -2.06
CA PRO A 85 9.81 7.24 -1.00
C PRO A 85 9.02 7.33 0.32
N GLN A 86 7.71 7.53 0.27
CA GLN A 86 6.84 7.56 1.45
C GLN A 86 6.74 6.17 2.12
N GLU A 87 6.37 5.15 1.36
CA GLU A 87 6.16 3.78 1.83
C GLU A 87 7.42 3.15 2.43
N ILE A 88 8.60 3.41 1.82
CA ILE A 88 9.87 2.94 2.39
C ILE A 88 10.07 3.52 3.78
N GLN A 89 9.79 4.80 3.98
CA GLN A 89 9.91 5.40 5.31
C GLN A 89 8.90 4.80 6.30
N HIS A 90 7.69 4.48 5.88
CA HIS A 90 6.72 3.79 6.74
C HIS A 90 7.27 2.47 7.23
N GLY A 91 7.78 1.65 6.29
CA GLY A 91 8.39 0.36 6.59
C GLY A 91 9.59 0.47 7.51
N LEU A 92 10.50 1.41 7.25
CA LEU A 92 11.69 1.63 8.08
C LEU A 92 11.33 2.09 9.51
N ILE A 93 10.37 3.01 9.63
CA ILE A 93 9.92 3.51 10.94
C ILE A 93 9.25 2.39 11.75
N LEU A 94 8.37 1.60 11.13
CA LEU A 94 7.70 0.48 11.78
C LEU A 94 8.68 -0.65 12.12
N ASP A 95 9.65 -0.93 11.25
CA ASP A 95 10.72 -1.88 11.52
C ASP A 95 11.59 -1.42 12.70
N ARG A 96 11.86 -0.11 12.82
CA ARG A 96 12.56 0.41 13.99
C ARG A 96 11.74 0.29 15.27
N LEU A 97 10.44 0.60 15.19
CA LEU A 97 9.53 0.49 16.33
C LEU A 97 9.39 -0.96 16.82
N GLN A 98 9.28 -1.95 15.93
CA GLN A 98 9.25 -3.35 16.37
C GLN A 98 10.55 -3.77 17.06
N GLN A 99 11.71 -3.28 16.60
CA GLN A 99 12.99 -3.57 17.22
C GLN A 99 13.10 -2.93 18.61
N ASP A 100 12.58 -1.71 18.80
CA ASP A 100 12.51 -1.07 20.12
C ASP A 100 11.61 -1.85 21.10
N LEU A 101 10.59 -2.55 20.58
CA LEU A 101 9.75 -3.48 21.34
C LEU A 101 10.44 -4.84 21.60
N GLY A 102 11.70 -5.00 21.22
CA GLY A 102 12.48 -6.24 21.39
C GLY A 102 12.12 -7.35 20.41
N ARG A 103 11.46 -7.02 19.30
CA ARG A 103 11.08 -7.98 18.26
C ARG A 103 12.16 -8.08 17.19
N ALA A 104 12.12 -9.13 16.39
CA ALA A 104 13.07 -9.32 15.29
C ALA A 104 12.83 -8.26 14.20
N ALA A 105 13.90 -7.91 13.48
CA ALA A 105 13.76 -7.08 12.28
C ALA A 105 12.88 -7.77 11.22
N ALA A 106 12.22 -6.98 10.40
CA ALA A 106 11.34 -7.49 9.36
C ALA A 106 12.14 -8.20 8.26
N GLU A 107 11.57 -9.29 7.74
CA GLU A 107 12.11 -10.03 6.60
C GLU A 107 11.17 -9.88 5.40
N PRO A 108 11.29 -8.80 4.60
CA PRO A 108 10.44 -8.56 3.45
C PRO A 108 10.72 -9.57 2.33
N VAL A 109 9.67 -9.97 1.61
CA VAL A 109 9.80 -10.81 0.41
C VAL A 109 10.01 -9.92 -0.82
N LEU A 110 11.24 -9.90 -1.34
CA LEU A 110 11.64 -9.03 -2.45
C LEU A 110 11.56 -9.68 -3.85
N ASP A 111 11.31 -10.99 -3.92
CA ASP A 111 11.29 -11.72 -5.18
C ASP A 111 10.02 -11.45 -6.01
N VAL A 112 10.21 -11.03 -7.26
CA VAL A 112 9.14 -10.97 -8.26
C VAL A 112 8.80 -12.38 -8.73
N SER A 113 7.55 -12.81 -8.49
CA SER A 113 7.11 -14.16 -8.81
C SER A 113 7.16 -14.46 -10.31
N TYR A 114 7.38 -15.74 -10.66
CA TYR A 114 7.39 -16.20 -12.06
C TYR A 114 6.08 -15.89 -12.80
N LYS A 115 4.94 -15.92 -12.10
CA LYS A 115 3.63 -15.56 -12.66
C LYS A 115 3.59 -14.09 -13.08
N MET A 116 4.15 -13.18 -12.26
CA MET A 116 4.25 -11.76 -12.61
C MET A 116 5.18 -11.53 -13.80
N ARG A 117 6.30 -12.28 -13.90
CA ARG A 117 7.20 -12.20 -15.06
C ARG A 117 6.53 -12.63 -16.37
N ILE A 118 5.77 -13.74 -16.34
CA ILE A 118 4.97 -14.16 -17.51
C ILE A 118 3.97 -13.08 -17.87
N MET A 119 3.26 -12.54 -16.88
CA MET A 119 2.31 -11.46 -17.13
C MET A 119 3.04 -10.29 -17.80
N GLY A 120 4.16 -9.82 -17.24
CA GLY A 120 4.95 -8.72 -17.80
C GLY A 120 5.35 -8.94 -19.26
N ALA A 121 5.76 -10.15 -19.62
CA ALA A 121 6.03 -10.50 -21.02
C ALA A 121 4.77 -10.34 -21.91
N LEU A 122 3.60 -10.79 -21.43
CA LEU A 122 2.32 -10.60 -22.13
C LEU A 122 1.86 -9.13 -22.13
N ALA A 123 2.26 -8.33 -21.16
CA ALA A 123 1.92 -6.91 -21.01
C ALA A 123 2.43 -6.05 -22.18
N HIS A 124 3.41 -6.52 -22.93
CA HIS A 124 3.88 -5.85 -24.15
C HIS A 124 2.80 -5.77 -25.24
N PHE A 125 1.74 -6.57 -25.15
CA PHE A 125 0.56 -6.40 -25.97
C PHE A 125 -0.40 -5.40 -25.32
N ARG A 126 -0.65 -4.26 -25.98
CA ARG A 126 -1.51 -3.18 -25.47
C ARG A 126 -2.85 -3.63 -24.88
N ALA A 127 -3.52 -4.60 -25.51
CA ALA A 127 -4.80 -5.11 -24.99
C ALA A 127 -4.67 -5.84 -23.64
N ILE A 128 -3.52 -6.50 -23.40
CA ILE A 128 -3.20 -7.14 -22.12
C ILE A 128 -2.68 -6.08 -21.13
N GLN A 129 -1.90 -5.11 -21.61
CA GLN A 129 -1.42 -3.98 -20.82
C GLN A 129 -2.53 -3.24 -20.08
N ASP A 130 -3.60 -2.89 -20.78
CA ASP A 130 -4.70 -2.15 -20.16
C ASP A 130 -5.42 -2.97 -19.07
N ILE A 131 -5.48 -4.30 -19.24
CA ILE A 131 -6.03 -5.22 -18.22
C ILE A 131 -5.09 -5.27 -17.01
N ALA A 132 -3.79 -5.41 -17.25
CA ALA A 132 -2.78 -5.43 -16.20
C ALA A 132 -2.80 -4.14 -15.36
N ARG A 133 -2.85 -2.98 -16.03
CA ARG A 133 -3.00 -1.66 -15.40
C ARG A 133 -4.24 -1.59 -14.53
N LEU A 134 -5.39 -2.00 -15.05
CA LEU A 134 -6.62 -1.99 -14.27
C LEU A 134 -6.53 -2.90 -13.05
N LEU A 135 -6.04 -4.14 -13.20
CA LEU A 135 -5.86 -5.06 -12.09
C LEU A 135 -4.90 -4.52 -11.03
N TYR A 136 -3.83 -3.84 -11.46
CA TYR A 136 -2.88 -3.19 -10.57
C TYR A 136 -3.55 -2.06 -9.79
N TYR A 137 -4.24 -1.13 -10.46
CA TYR A 137 -4.95 -0.05 -9.77
C TYR A 137 -6.01 -0.56 -8.79
N LEU A 138 -6.74 -1.62 -9.14
CA LEU A 138 -7.72 -2.23 -8.25
C LEU A 138 -7.07 -2.97 -7.06
N THR A 139 -5.84 -3.44 -7.21
CA THR A 139 -5.07 -4.07 -6.14
C THR A 139 -4.53 -2.99 -5.20
N GLY A 140 -3.87 -1.97 -5.75
CA GLY A 140 -3.40 -0.80 -4.99
C GLY A 140 -4.53 -0.15 -4.21
N ALA A 141 -5.65 0.20 -4.84
CA ALA A 141 -6.81 0.77 -4.15
C ALA A 141 -7.35 -0.12 -3.01
N SER A 142 -7.27 -1.45 -3.15
CA SER A 142 -7.68 -2.38 -2.11
C SER A 142 -6.68 -2.42 -0.96
N THR A 143 -5.39 -2.37 -1.26
CA THR A 143 -4.29 -2.31 -0.29
C THR A 143 -4.36 -1.02 0.51
N GLU A 144 -4.37 0.14 -0.14
CA GLU A 144 -4.42 1.43 0.56
C GLU A 144 -5.68 1.59 1.39
N ARG A 145 -6.81 1.03 0.92
CA ARG A 145 -8.04 1.03 1.73
C ARG A 145 -7.87 0.23 3.02
N GLN A 146 -7.17 -0.92 2.97
CA GLN A 146 -6.86 -1.72 4.16
C GLN A 146 -5.88 -0.99 5.08
N ALA A 147 -4.85 -0.34 4.53
CA ALA A 147 -3.90 0.48 5.29
C ALA A 147 -4.59 1.64 6.02
N VAL A 148 -5.44 2.42 5.32
CA VAL A 148 -6.27 3.47 5.94
C VAL A 148 -7.07 2.93 7.13
N LEU A 149 -7.70 1.76 6.99
CA LEU A 149 -8.47 1.16 8.08
C LEU A 149 -7.58 0.73 9.24
N ALA A 150 -6.45 0.07 8.94
CA ALA A 150 -5.51 -0.39 9.94
C ALA A 150 -4.91 0.76 10.75
N TYR A 151 -4.36 1.78 10.09
CA TYR A 151 -3.74 2.92 10.77
C TYR A 151 -4.74 3.77 11.56
N ASN A 152 -6.00 3.86 11.15
CA ASN A 152 -7.04 4.48 11.97
C ASN A 152 -7.26 3.71 13.28
N THR A 153 -7.39 2.38 13.21
CA THR A 153 -7.59 1.55 14.39
C THR A 153 -6.35 1.54 15.29
N ILE A 154 -5.15 1.44 14.72
CA ILE A 154 -3.90 1.47 15.48
C ILE A 154 -3.74 2.82 16.18
N HIS A 155 -4.04 3.93 15.50
CA HIS A 155 -3.98 5.25 16.12
C HIS A 155 -4.85 5.32 17.37
N SER A 156 -6.13 4.92 17.26
CA SER A 156 -7.03 4.88 18.41
C SER A 156 -6.50 3.97 19.51
N GLY A 157 -5.99 2.80 19.15
CA GLY A 157 -5.39 1.84 20.08
C GLY A 157 -4.17 2.39 20.84
N MET A 158 -3.27 3.08 20.16
CA MET A 158 -2.09 3.70 20.78
C MET A 158 -2.50 4.84 21.71
N THR A 159 -3.48 5.66 21.30
CA THR A 159 -4.05 6.71 22.17
C THR A 159 -4.68 6.11 23.43
N GLU A 160 -5.45 5.01 23.31
CA GLU A 160 -6.04 4.30 24.45
C GLU A 160 -4.98 3.76 25.43
N LEU A 161 -3.85 3.27 24.92
CA LEU A 161 -2.71 2.80 25.74
C LEU A 161 -1.91 3.95 26.36
N GLY A 162 -2.18 5.20 25.99
CA GLY A 162 -1.42 6.37 26.42
C GLY A 162 -0.07 6.54 25.74
N GLU A 163 0.13 5.88 24.59
CA GLU A 163 1.35 5.93 23.76
C GLU A 163 1.30 7.11 22.79
N THR A 164 1.26 8.33 23.32
CA THR A 164 1.08 9.56 22.53
C THR A 164 2.22 9.78 21.54
N ALA A 165 3.46 9.47 21.89
CA ALA A 165 4.62 9.61 21.00
C ALA A 165 4.45 8.80 19.72
N ILE A 166 4.15 7.50 19.86
CA ILE A 166 3.88 6.59 18.74
C ILE A 166 2.64 7.05 17.96
N ALA A 167 1.54 7.35 18.66
CA ALA A 167 0.28 7.71 18.02
C ALA A 167 0.43 8.96 17.13
N GLU A 168 1.05 10.02 17.64
CA GLU A 168 1.09 11.33 16.99
C GLU A 168 2.25 11.50 16.01
N THR A 169 3.39 10.86 16.27
CA THR A 169 4.60 11.05 15.46
C THR A 169 4.90 9.91 14.50
N ILE A 170 4.37 8.71 14.72
CA ILE A 170 4.54 7.57 13.81
C ILE A 170 3.24 7.28 13.07
N ILE A 171 2.18 6.97 13.81
CA ILE A 171 0.94 6.46 13.20
C ILE A 171 0.14 7.57 12.51
N ALA A 172 -0.01 8.73 13.15
CA ALA A 172 -0.79 9.83 12.58
C ALA A 172 -0.22 10.37 11.25
N PRO A 173 1.11 10.56 11.08
CA PRO A 173 1.68 10.98 9.80
C PRO A 173 1.49 9.95 8.68
N ILE A 174 1.75 8.67 8.95
CA ILE A 174 1.50 7.58 7.99
C ILE A 174 0.04 7.60 7.55
N ARG A 175 -0.88 7.60 8.53
CA ARG A 175 -2.33 7.67 8.32
C ARG A 175 -2.79 8.87 7.47
N ARG A 176 -2.04 9.98 7.44
CA ARG A 176 -2.36 11.15 6.60
C ARG A 176 -1.99 10.93 5.13
N GLN A 177 -1.01 10.08 4.83
CA GLN A 177 -0.57 9.79 3.46
C GLN A 177 -1.48 8.77 2.76
N GLU A 178 -1.88 7.70 3.47
CA GLU A 178 -2.70 6.60 2.92
C GLU A 178 -3.94 7.00 2.10
N PRO A 179 -4.76 7.98 2.53
CA PRO A 179 -5.94 8.38 1.77
C PRO A 179 -5.56 9.00 0.41
N GLY A 180 -4.39 9.64 0.33
CA GLY A 180 -3.82 10.18 -0.89
C GLY A 180 -3.44 9.08 -1.88
N HIS A 181 -2.77 8.03 -1.43
CA HIS A 181 -2.44 6.86 -2.25
C HIS A 181 -3.70 6.15 -2.73
N PHE A 182 -4.65 5.91 -1.82
CA PHE A 182 -5.95 5.33 -2.16
C PHE A 182 -6.67 6.14 -3.24
N ALA A 183 -6.66 7.47 -3.11
CA ALA A 183 -7.30 8.35 -4.06
C ALA A 183 -6.65 8.25 -5.45
N PHE A 184 -5.31 8.20 -5.55
CA PHE A 184 -4.62 7.99 -6.83
C PHE A 184 -5.12 6.72 -7.52
N TYR A 185 -5.03 5.57 -6.85
CA TYR A 185 -5.45 4.30 -7.46
C TYR A 185 -6.91 4.29 -7.88
N ARG A 186 -7.80 4.82 -7.03
CA ARG A 186 -9.23 4.91 -7.33
C ARG A 186 -9.49 5.78 -8.55
N MET A 187 -8.82 6.94 -8.64
CA MET A 187 -8.98 7.86 -9.75
C MET A 187 -8.43 7.28 -11.03
N SER A 188 -7.23 6.69 -11.02
CA SER A 188 -6.61 6.06 -12.20
C SER A 188 -7.43 4.89 -12.72
N ALA A 189 -7.96 4.03 -11.85
CA ALA A 189 -8.90 2.98 -12.25
C ALA A 189 -10.19 3.56 -12.86
N THR A 190 -10.72 4.64 -12.27
CA THR A 190 -11.95 5.29 -12.74
C THR A 190 -11.75 5.94 -14.11
N GLU A 191 -10.64 6.64 -14.31
CA GLU A 191 -10.27 7.28 -15.58
C GLU A 191 -10.11 6.23 -16.67
N LEU A 192 -9.33 5.17 -16.43
CA LEU A 192 -9.07 4.12 -17.39
C LEU A 192 -10.36 3.43 -17.90
N VAL A 193 -11.33 3.24 -17.01
CA VAL A 193 -12.63 2.67 -17.37
C VAL A 193 -13.50 3.69 -18.11
N ARG A 194 -13.52 4.96 -17.67
CA ARG A 194 -14.43 5.99 -18.23
C ARG A 194 -13.96 6.59 -19.54
N SER A 195 -12.66 6.63 -19.79
CA SER A 195 -12.09 7.12 -21.05
C SER A 195 -12.38 6.20 -22.23
N GLY A 196 -12.86 4.97 -21.96
CA GLY A 196 -13.13 3.98 -23.00
C GLY A 196 -11.86 3.28 -23.51
N ALA A 197 -10.74 3.40 -22.80
CA ALA A 197 -9.50 2.70 -23.13
C ALA A 197 -9.67 1.17 -23.13
N LEU A 198 -10.52 0.65 -22.23
CA LEU A 198 -10.83 -0.77 -22.12
C LEU A 198 -12.08 -1.17 -22.91
N ARG A 199 -11.95 -2.18 -23.77
CA ARG A 199 -13.09 -2.81 -24.45
C ARG A 199 -13.94 -3.64 -23.46
N PRO A 200 -15.22 -3.90 -23.76
CA PRO A 200 -16.10 -4.67 -22.86
C PRO A 200 -15.56 -6.03 -22.44
N TRP A 201 -14.89 -6.76 -23.35
CA TRP A 201 -14.29 -8.06 -23.03
C TRP A 201 -13.08 -7.94 -22.10
N GLN A 202 -12.32 -6.84 -22.18
CA GLN A 202 -11.18 -6.57 -21.28
C GLN A 202 -11.69 -6.30 -19.87
N LEU A 203 -12.78 -5.54 -19.73
CA LEU A 203 -13.46 -5.31 -18.44
C LEU A 203 -14.00 -6.60 -17.83
N TYR A 204 -14.64 -7.44 -18.65
CA TYR A 204 -15.11 -8.75 -18.21
C TYR A 204 -13.96 -9.63 -17.72
N LEU A 205 -12.87 -9.72 -18.49
CA LEU A 205 -11.70 -10.51 -18.12
C LEU A 205 -11.05 -9.96 -16.86
N ALA A 206 -10.87 -8.64 -16.73
CA ALA A 206 -10.34 -8.02 -15.52
C ALA A 206 -11.19 -8.34 -14.29
N ARG A 207 -12.53 -8.34 -14.40
CA ARG A 207 -13.43 -8.73 -13.31
C ARG A 207 -13.23 -10.19 -12.90
N VAL A 208 -13.20 -11.11 -13.86
CA VAL A 208 -13.00 -12.54 -13.59
C VAL A 208 -11.63 -12.79 -12.95
N LEU A 209 -10.57 -12.18 -13.49
CA LEU A 209 -9.23 -12.28 -12.92
C LEU A 209 -9.20 -11.73 -11.49
N ARG A 210 -9.75 -10.53 -11.27
CA ARG A 210 -9.81 -9.92 -9.94
C ARG A 210 -10.50 -10.81 -8.91
N GLU A 211 -11.61 -11.46 -9.28
CA GLU A 211 -12.31 -12.41 -8.40
C GLU A 211 -11.42 -13.62 -8.03
N LYS A 212 -10.70 -14.19 -9.00
CA LYS A 212 -9.89 -15.40 -8.80
C LYS A 212 -8.53 -15.12 -8.14
N THR A 213 -7.99 -13.92 -8.29
CA THR A 213 -6.65 -13.58 -7.81
C THR A 213 -6.67 -12.63 -6.61
N TYR A 214 -7.84 -12.25 -6.10
CA TYR A 214 -7.95 -11.42 -4.90
C TYR A 214 -7.22 -12.06 -3.73
N ASN A 215 -6.38 -11.26 -3.08
CA ASN A 215 -5.74 -11.61 -1.82
C ASN A 215 -5.75 -10.36 -0.91
N LEU A 216 -5.76 -10.57 0.41
CA LEU A 216 -5.58 -9.49 1.37
C LEU A 216 -4.15 -8.95 1.31
N VAL A 217 -3.98 -7.70 1.74
CA VAL A 217 -2.68 -7.01 1.70
C VAL A 217 -1.60 -7.85 2.36
N GLY A 218 -0.43 -7.95 1.72
CA GLY A 218 0.73 -8.64 2.28
C GLY A 218 0.66 -10.16 2.33
N THR A 219 -0.46 -10.79 1.96
CA THR A 219 -0.60 -12.25 2.07
C THR A 219 0.17 -13.01 0.99
N ASN A 220 0.43 -12.37 -0.16
CA ASN A 220 1.22 -12.90 -1.27
C ASN A 220 0.81 -14.32 -1.73
N GLY A 221 -0.46 -14.68 -1.51
CA GLY A 221 -0.98 -16.03 -1.80
C GLY A 221 -0.40 -17.15 -0.91
N GLN A 222 0.28 -16.83 0.19
CA GLN A 222 0.90 -17.79 1.10
C GLN A 222 0.05 -18.00 2.35
N ASP A 223 -0.21 -19.26 2.72
CA ASP A 223 -1.08 -19.60 3.85
C ASP A 223 -0.54 -19.09 5.19
N ARG A 224 0.79 -19.06 5.37
CA ARG A 224 1.41 -18.47 6.57
C ARG A 224 1.04 -17.00 6.77
N TYR A 225 1.05 -16.21 5.69
CA TYR A 225 0.74 -14.78 5.77
C TYR A 225 -0.77 -14.54 5.87
N ARG A 226 -1.60 -15.43 5.30
CA ARG A 226 -3.05 -15.41 5.54
C ARG A 226 -3.38 -15.62 7.02
N ALA A 227 -2.71 -16.56 7.68
CA ALA A 227 -2.88 -16.78 9.11
C ALA A 227 -2.46 -15.55 9.93
N GLN A 228 -1.31 -14.95 9.62
CA GLN A 228 -0.86 -13.71 10.27
C GLN A 228 -1.85 -12.56 10.05
N MET A 229 -2.34 -12.37 8.83
CA MET A 229 -3.37 -11.37 8.52
C MET A 229 -4.67 -11.62 9.30
N GLY A 230 -5.05 -12.88 9.54
CA GLY A 230 -6.18 -13.21 10.43
C GLY A 230 -5.95 -12.74 11.88
N GLY A 231 -4.71 -12.83 12.37
CA GLY A 231 -4.31 -12.26 13.66
C GLY A 231 -4.36 -10.72 13.68
N VAL A 232 -3.99 -10.07 12.57
CA VAL A 232 -4.13 -8.62 12.40
C VAL A 232 -5.60 -8.20 12.45
N VAL A 233 -6.44 -8.84 11.65
CA VAL A 233 -7.90 -8.60 11.60
C VAL A 233 -8.53 -8.74 12.99
N THR A 234 -8.18 -9.80 13.71
CA THR A 234 -8.68 -10.04 15.08
C THR A 234 -8.23 -8.94 16.06
N ALA A 235 -6.95 -8.56 16.02
CA ALA A 235 -6.39 -7.53 16.92
C ALA A 235 -6.93 -6.13 16.62
N LEU A 236 -7.32 -5.86 15.38
CA LEU A 236 -7.93 -4.60 14.95
C LEU A 236 -9.47 -4.60 15.06
N GLY A 237 -10.09 -5.74 15.40
CA GLY A 237 -11.53 -5.82 15.65
C GLY A 237 -12.42 -5.80 14.39
N PHE A 238 -11.94 -6.38 13.29
CA PHE A 238 -12.71 -6.55 12.05
C PHE A 238 -13.32 -7.95 11.89
#